data_AF-A0A1U7PW73-F1
#
_entry.id   AF-A0A1U7PW73-F1
#
_cell.length_a   1.000
_cell.length_b   1.000
_cell.length_c   1.000
_cell.angle_alpha   90.00
_cell.angle_beta   90.00
_cell.angle_gamma   90.00
#
_symmetry.space_group_name_H-M   'P 1'
#
loop_
_entity.id
_entity.type
_entity.pdbx_description
1 polymer ?
#
loop_
_entity_poly.entity_id
_entity_poly.type
_entity_poly.pdbx_seq_one_letter_code
_entity_poly.pdbx_strand_id
1 'polypeptide(L)' 'MPNITLFSQIIAKLDRSKFNKLVASKQTDKHTKGFSSWNHLVSMLFCQFAKSQSVRDISNGIRSATG' A
#
# COMPACT_ATOMS: atom_id res chain seq x y z
N MET A 1 -18.38 -14.28 6.64
CA MET A 1 -17.56 -13.62 5.61
C MET A 1 -16.57 -12.72 6.33
N PRO A 2 -15.27 -12.75 6.02
CA PRO A 2 -14.32 -11.86 6.69
C PRO A 2 -14.72 -10.40 6.43
N ASN A 3 -14.74 -9.58 7.48
CA ASN A 3 -15.02 -8.15 7.36
C ASN A 3 -13.79 -7.46 6.76
N ILE A 4 -13.70 -7.47 5.42
CA ILE A 4 -12.61 -6.83 4.68
C ILE A 4 -12.85 -5.32 4.71
N THR A 5 -11.86 -4.55 5.18
CA THR A 5 -11.95 -3.09 5.25
C THR A 5 -12.22 -2.48 3.87
N LEU A 6 -12.95 -1.36 3.82
CA LEU A 6 -13.22 -0.65 2.56
C LEU A 6 -11.93 -0.32 1.80
N PHE A 7 -10.87 0.03 2.53
CA PHE A 7 -9.54 0.27 1.96
C PHE A 7 -8.99 -0.99 1.26
N SER A 8 -9.08 -2.16 1.89
CA SER A 8 -8.65 -3.42 1.27
C SER A 8 -9.47 -3.76 0.01
N GLN A 9 -10.77 -3.44 -0.03
CA GLN A 9 -11.59 -3.59 -1.23
C GLN A 9 -11.14 -2.67 -2.38
N ILE A 10 -10.74 -1.42 -2.07
CA ILE A 10 -10.18 -0.48 -3.05
C ILE A 10 -8.84 -1.01 -3.58
N ILE A 11 -7.95 -1.45 -2.70
CA ILE A 11 -6.66 -2.03 -3.10
C ILE A 11 -6.87 -3.29 -3.97
N ALA A 12 -7.87 -4.11 -3.69
CA ALA A 12 -8.20 -5.28 -4.48
C ALA A 12 -8.63 -4.96 -5.93
N LYS A 13 -9.05 -3.73 -6.23
CA LYS A 13 -9.34 -3.28 -7.60
C LYS A 13 -8.09 -2.89 -8.39
N LEU A 14 -6.96 -2.70 -7.73
CA LEU A 14 -5.69 -2.40 -8.40
C LEU A 14 -5.10 -3.69 -8.99
N ASP A 15 -4.75 -3.65 -10.27
CA ASP A 15 -4.13 -4.80 -10.96
C ASP A 15 -2.67 -4.96 -10.53
N ARG A 16 -2.44 -5.90 -9.60
CA ARG A 16 -1.11 -6.21 -9.08
C ARG A 16 -0.16 -6.76 -10.15
N SER A 17 -0.67 -7.46 -11.16
CA SER A 17 0.13 -8.03 -12.24
C SER A 17 0.72 -6.94 -13.12
N LYS A 18 -0.10 -5.97 -13.53
CA LYS A 18 0.37 -4.79 -14.27
C LYS A 18 1.38 -3.97 -13.47
N PHE A 19 1.15 -3.78 -12.18
CA PHE A 19 2.09 -3.07 -11.32
C PHE A 19 3.44 -3.80 -11.21
N ASN A 20 3.44 -5.11 -10.99
CA ASN A 20 4.67 -5.89 -10.89
C ASN A 20 5.47 -5.88 -12.20
N LYS A 21 4.80 -5.85 -13.37
CA LYS A 21 5.48 -5.68 -14.67
C LYS A 21 6.22 -4.34 -14.75
N LEU A 22 5.62 -3.26 -14.25
CA LEU A 22 6.25 -1.94 -14.19
C LEU A 22 7.45 -1.94 -13.23
N VAL A 23 7.29 -2.53 -12.04
CA VAL A 23 8.38 -2.68 -11.06
C VAL A 23 9.56 -3.45 -11.66
N ALA A 24 9.30 -4.55 -12.37
CA ALA A 24 10.34 -5.33 -13.04
C ALA A 24 11.01 -4.56 -14.18
N SER A 25 10.25 -3.86 -15.01
CA SER A 25 10.77 -3.04 -16.12
C SER A 25 11.63 -1.88 -15.62
N LYS A 26 11.24 -1.25 -14.51
CA LYS A 26 11.92 -0.08 -13.93
C LYS A 26 12.93 -0.45 -12.84
N GLN A 27 13.04 -1.73 -12.48
CA GLN A 27 13.93 -2.26 -11.44
C GLN A 27 13.79 -1.52 -10.10
N THR A 28 12.59 -1.04 -9.77
CA THR A 28 12.38 -0.18 -8.58
C THR A 28 12.62 -0.92 -7.27
N ASP A 29 12.46 -2.25 -7.28
CA ASP A 29 12.63 -3.08 -6.09
C ASP A 29 14.06 -3.63 -5.88
N LYS A 30 14.99 -3.37 -6.81
CA LYS A 30 16.34 -3.99 -6.86
C LYS A 30 17.19 -3.79 -5.59
N HIS A 31 17.05 -2.65 -4.91
CA HIS A 31 17.80 -2.31 -3.70
C HIS A 31 16.90 -2.03 -2.49
N THR A 32 15.66 -2.54 -2.51
CA THR A 32 14.71 -2.30 -1.42
C THR A 32 15.08 -3.11 -0.19
N LYS A 33 15.10 -2.45 0.98
CA LYS A 33 15.39 -3.08 2.29
C LYS A 33 14.11 -3.53 2.98
N GLY A 34 13.31 -4.39 2.32
CA GLY A 34 12.07 -4.93 2.87
C GLY A 34 10.82 -4.04 2.70
N PHE A 35 10.98 -2.82 2.19
CA PHE A 35 9.85 -1.96 1.80
C PHE A 35 9.74 -1.88 0.27
N SER A 36 8.87 -2.72 -0.29
CA SER A 36 8.67 -2.81 -1.74
C SER A 36 7.92 -1.61 -2.30
N SER A 37 8.05 -1.39 -3.61
CA SER A 37 7.32 -0.36 -4.35
C SER A 37 5.79 -0.48 -4.18
N TRP A 38 5.29 -1.70 -4.00
CA TRP A 38 3.88 -1.90 -3.71
C TRP A 38 3.51 -1.45 -2.30
N ASN A 39 4.30 -1.82 -1.30
CA ASN A 39 4.04 -1.38 0.07
C ASN A 39 4.10 0.15 0.15
N HIS A 40 5.01 0.77 -0.60
CA HIS A 40 5.07 2.22 -0.75
C HIS A 40 3.79 2.80 -1.37
N LEU A 41 3.29 2.23 -2.47
CA LEU A 41 2.03 2.65 -3.08
C LEU A 41 0.85 2.56 -2.11
N VAL A 42 0.70 1.41 -1.45
CA VAL A 42 -0.40 1.19 -0.49
C VAL A 42 -0.32 2.17 0.66
N SER A 43 0.88 2.41 1.22
CA SER A 43 1.08 3.41 2.27
C SER A 43 0.67 4.80 1.80
N MET A 44 1.14 5.25 0.64
CA MET A 44 0.80 6.57 0.10
C MET A 44 -0.70 6.75 -0.16
N LEU A 45 -1.36 5.70 -0.66
CA LEU A 45 -2.81 5.70 -0.88
C LEU A 45 -3.56 5.83 0.45
N PHE A 46 -3.10 5.11 1.47
CA PHE A 46 -3.65 5.21 2.82
C PHE A 46 -3.47 6.63 3.38
N CYS A 47 -2.30 7.24 3.23
CA CYS A 47 -2.04 8.63 3.68
C CYS A 47 -3.06 9.61 3.11
N GLN A 48 -3.32 9.50 1.81
CA GLN A 48 -4.21 10.41 1.10
C GLN A 48 -5.66 10.26 1.56
N PHE A 49 -6.14 9.03 1.75
CA PHE A 49 -7.50 8.79 2.23
C PHE A 49 -7.69 9.13 3.70
N ALA A 50 -6.68 8.87 4.53
CA ALA A 50 -6.72 9.20 5.96
C ALA A 50 -6.50 10.70 6.23
N LYS A 51 -6.22 11.52 5.19
CA LYS A 51 -5.74 12.93 5.33
C LYS A 51 -4.61 13.04 6.36
N SER A 52 -3.72 12.06 6.32
CA SER A 52 -2.73 11.87 7.37
C SER A 52 -1.73 13.01 7.37
N GLN A 53 -1.58 13.70 8.51
CA GLN A 53 -0.63 14.80 8.65
C GLN A 53 0.75 14.33 9.14
N SER A 54 0.87 13.09 9.61
CA SER A 54 2.14 12.55 10.10
C SER A 54 2.38 11.09 9.70
N VAL A 55 3.65 10.68 9.65
CA VAL A 55 4.09 9.27 9.50
C VAL A 55 3.63 8.37 10.66
N ARG A 56 3.33 8.95 11.81
CA ARG A 56 2.82 8.23 12.98
C ARG A 56 1.36 7.83 12.78
N ASP A 57 0.55 8.74 12.26
CA ASP A 57 -0.85 8.48 11.92
C ASP A 57 -0.96 7.44 10.79
N ILE A 58 -0.04 7.48 9.83
CA ILE A 58 0.09 6.47 8.77
C ILE A 58 0.37 5.10 9.38
N SER A 59 1.40 5.00 10.24
CA SER A 59 1.81 3.73 10.84
C SER A 59 0.72 3.12 11.73
N ASN A 60 0.08 3.95 12.56
CA ASN A 60 -1.02 3.52 13.42
C ASN A 60 -2.27 3.15 12.62
N GLY A 61 -2.59 3.92 11.57
CA GLY A 61 -3.74 3.70 10.72
C GLY A 61 -3.62 2.45 9.85
N ILE A 62 -2.44 2.19 9.27
CA ILE A 62 -2.18 0.96 8.51
C ILE A 62 -2.30 -0.27 9.43
N ARG A 63 -1.73 -0.22 10.64
CA ARG A 63 -1.85 -1.30 11.62
C ARG A 63 -3.31 -1.58 12.00
N SER A 64 -4.10 -0.54 12.22
CA SER A 64 -5.54 -0.65 12.50
C SER A 64 -6.34 -1.22 11.31
N ALA A 65 -5.96 -0.83 10.08
CA ALA A 65 -6.63 -1.31 8.87
C ALA A 65 -6.32 -2.77 8.52
N THR A 66 -5.25 -3.34 9.07
CA THR A 66 -4.86 -4.75 8.89
C THR A 66 -5.40 -5.70 9.95
N GLY A 67 -5.97 -5.19 11.05
CA GLY A 67 -6.46 -6.00 12.17
C GLY A 67 -5.38 -6.32 13.19
#